data_AF-A0A2T5IPL1-F1
#
_entry.id   AF-A0A2T5IPL1-F1
#
_cell.length_a   1.000
_cell.length_b   1.000
_cell.length_c   1.000
_cell.angle_alpha   90.00
_cell.angle_beta   90.00
_cell.angle_gamma   90.00
#
_symmetry.space_group_name_H-M   'P 1'
#
loop_
_entity.id
_entity.type
_entity.pdbx_description
1 polymer ?
#
loop_
_entity_poly.entity_id
_entity_poly.type
_entity_poly.pdbx_seq_one_letter_code
_entity_poly.pdbx_strand_id
1 'polypeptide(L)'
;MIFFKGFFGKKDTTAPEPVPPETVSASAPVNDLIEIPAFIPTDPNEYELVSVIATAIAAGDHPKSQFVVKNIMKRNPEAHLVSLISASLAAGTMPESKFVVKKISQVK
;
A
#
# COMPACT_ATOMS: atom_id res chain seq x y z
N MET A 1 -39.51 7.67 21.82
CA MET A 1 -39.47 8.94 21.05
C MET A 1 -38.83 10.00 21.94
N ILE A 2 -37.54 10.28 21.77
CA ILE A 2 -36.78 11.23 22.60
C ILE A 2 -36.14 12.24 21.65
N PHE A 3 -36.61 13.48 21.73
CA PHE A 3 -36.21 14.61 20.92
C PHE A 3 -35.03 15.32 21.59
N PHE A 4 -33.86 15.34 20.94
CA PHE A 4 -32.74 16.18 21.37
C PHE A 4 -32.72 17.45 20.53
N LYS A 5 -33.12 18.57 21.15
CA LYS A 5 -33.02 19.92 20.60
C LYS A 5 -32.12 20.72 21.53
N GLY A 6 -30.90 21.01 21.09
CA GLY A 6 -29.96 21.91 21.74
C GLY A 6 -29.07 22.54 20.67
N PHE A 7 -29.44 23.71 20.16
CA PHE A 7 -28.91 25.02 20.56
C PHE A 7 -27.42 25.21 20.22
N PHE A 8 -27.13 25.44 18.93
CA PHE A 8 -25.83 25.98 18.50
C PHE A 8 -26.05 27.39 17.95
N GLY A 9 -25.73 28.38 18.80
CA GLY A 9 -25.77 29.80 18.46
C GLY A 9 -24.57 30.17 17.60
N LYS A 10 -24.87 30.84 16.49
CA LYS A 10 -23.92 31.50 15.60
C LYS A 10 -23.26 32.67 16.34
N LYS A 11 -21.93 32.72 16.33
CA LYS A 11 -21.16 33.95 16.53
C LYS A 11 -20.12 34.06 15.43
N ASP A 12 -20.30 35.09 14.62
CA ASP A 12 -19.41 35.51 13.56
C ASP A 12 -18.09 35.99 14.18
N THR A 13 -16.96 35.49 13.69
CA THR A 13 -15.64 36.09 13.95
C THR A 13 -14.81 35.97 12.68
N THR A 14 -14.37 37.15 12.26
CA THR A 14 -13.75 37.53 10.99
C THR A 14 -12.49 36.73 10.67
N ALA A 15 -12.38 36.36 9.39
CA ALA A 15 -11.39 35.48 8.80
C ALA A 15 -9.96 36.03 8.78
N PRO A 16 -8.94 35.18 9.01
CA PRO A 16 -7.73 35.17 8.21
C PRO A 16 -7.95 34.28 6.98
N GLU A 17 -7.54 34.75 5.81
CA GLU A 17 -7.69 34.06 4.51
C GLU A 17 -7.17 32.61 4.57
N PRO A 18 -8.01 31.61 4.29
CA PRO A 18 -7.53 30.26 4.06
C PRO A 18 -6.97 30.22 2.64
N VAL A 19 -5.65 30.04 2.53
CA VAL A 19 -5.06 29.49 1.31
C VAL A 19 -5.85 28.24 0.96
N PRO A 20 -6.50 28.18 -0.22
CA PRO A 20 -7.32 27.04 -0.57
C PRO A 20 -6.42 25.79 -0.51
N PRO A 21 -6.84 24.70 0.14
CA PRO A 21 -6.20 23.43 -0.13
C PRO A 21 -6.38 23.23 -1.63
N GLU A 22 -5.28 23.19 -2.37
CA GLU A 22 -5.28 22.64 -3.71
C GLU A 22 -5.69 21.18 -3.56
N THR A 23 -7.01 20.94 -3.55
CA THR A 23 -7.58 19.66 -3.88
C THR A 23 -7.22 19.43 -5.32
N VAL A 24 -6.06 18.79 -5.53
CA VAL A 24 -5.76 18.02 -6.73
C VAL A 24 -6.83 16.95 -6.85
N SER A 25 -7.99 17.35 -7.37
CA SER A 25 -9.06 16.45 -7.75
C SER A 25 -8.63 15.78 -9.05
N ALA A 26 -7.75 14.79 -8.94
CA ALA A 26 -7.48 13.86 -10.01
C ALA A 26 -8.70 12.92 -10.14
N SER A 27 -9.80 13.42 -10.71
CA SER A 27 -10.93 12.60 -11.10
C SER A 27 -10.62 11.94 -12.45
N ALA A 28 -9.62 11.07 -12.48
CA ALA A 28 -9.46 10.15 -13.60
C ALA A 28 -10.62 9.15 -13.55
N PRO A 29 -11.34 8.89 -14.65
CA PRO A 29 -12.36 7.86 -14.68
C PRO A 29 -11.71 6.51 -14.36
N VAL A 30 -12.39 5.69 -13.54
CA VAL A 30 -11.89 4.39 -13.04
C VAL A 30 -11.42 3.46 -14.18
N ASN A 31 -11.92 3.67 -15.41
CA ASN A 31 -11.53 2.93 -16.60
C ASN A 31 -10.07 3.14 -17.06
N ASP A 32 -9.38 4.18 -16.58
CA ASP A 32 -8.00 4.48 -16.99
C ASP A 32 -6.94 4.01 -15.97
N LEU A 33 -7.34 3.22 -14.97
CA LEU A 33 -6.42 2.75 -13.93
C LEU A 33 -5.79 1.39 -14.28
N ILE A 34 -4.47 1.34 -14.32
CA ILE A 34 -3.67 0.12 -14.50
C ILE A 34 -3.09 -0.28 -13.15
N GLU A 35 -3.33 -1.52 -12.72
CA GLU A 35 -2.83 -2.01 -11.44
C GLU A 35 -1.33 -2.32 -11.50
N ILE A 36 -0.59 -1.81 -10.51
CA ILE A 36 0.84 -2.08 -10.34
C ILE A 36 0.98 -3.33 -9.47
N PRO A 37 1.57 -4.42 -9.98
CA PRO A 37 1.66 -5.67 -9.25
C PRO A 37 2.65 -5.56 -8.09
N ALA A 38 2.38 -6.27 -7.00
CA ALA A 38 3.28 -6.32 -5.84
C ALA A 38 4.59 -7.05 -6.14
N PHE A 39 4.57 -8.02 -7.05
CA PHE A 39 5.74 -8.82 -7.42
C PHE A 39 5.88 -8.83 -8.93
N ILE A 40 7.13 -8.82 -9.39
CA ILE A 40 7.50 -8.91 -10.80
C ILE A 40 8.39 -10.13 -11.03
N PRO A 41 8.44 -10.69 -12.24
CA PRO A 41 9.36 -11.76 -12.57
C PRO A 41 10.81 -11.39 -12.26
N THR A 42 11.57 -12.35 -11.74
CA THR A 42 13.00 -12.22 -11.48
C THR A 42 13.82 -12.61 -12.71
N ASP A 43 15.08 -12.21 -12.77
CA ASP A 43 16.01 -12.71 -13.80
C ASP A 43 16.20 -14.23 -13.65
N PRO A 44 16.04 -15.02 -14.73
CA PRO A 44 16.30 -16.45 -14.72
C PRO A 44 17.70 -16.85 -14.21
N ASN A 45 18.70 -15.99 -14.36
CA ASN A 45 20.06 -16.24 -13.85
C ASN A 45 20.11 -16.36 -12.32
N GLU A 46 19.15 -15.78 -11.60
CA GLU A 46 19.07 -15.85 -10.15
C GLU A 46 18.34 -17.12 -9.65
N TYR A 47 17.68 -17.87 -10.55
CA TYR A 47 16.76 -18.94 -10.16
C TYR A 47 17.45 -20.09 -9.44
N GLU A 48 18.63 -20.49 -9.90
CA GLU A 48 19.38 -21.59 -9.29
C GLU A 48 19.72 -21.27 -7.83
N LEU A 49 20.35 -20.11 -7.60
CA LEU A 49 20.77 -19.68 -6.28
C LEU A 49 19.58 -19.55 -5.32
N VAL A 50 18.52 -18.86 -5.75
CA VAL A 50 17.32 -18.66 -4.93
C VAL A 50 16.63 -20.00 -4.64
N SER A 51 16.60 -20.92 -5.60
CA SER A 51 16.00 -22.24 -5.40
C SER A 51 16.75 -23.08 -4.37
N VAL A 52 18.08 -23.08 -4.43
CA VAL A 52 18.92 -23.80 -3.47
C VAL A 52 18.73 -23.21 -2.07
N ILE A 53 18.77 -21.89 -1.92
CA ILE A 53 18.57 -21.22 -0.62
C ILE A 53 17.18 -21.53 -0.05
N ALA A 54 16.12 -21.33 -0.84
CA ALA A 54 14.75 -21.57 -0.39
C ALA A 54 14.55 -23.04 0.02
N THR A 55 15.09 -23.97 -0.75
CA THR A 55 15.00 -25.41 -0.45
C THR A 55 15.80 -25.78 0.79
N ALA A 56 16.99 -25.23 0.99
CA ALA A 56 17.81 -25.47 2.17
C ALA A 56 17.12 -24.98 3.45
N ILE A 57 16.51 -23.79 3.42
CA ILE A 57 15.74 -23.25 4.54
C ILE A 57 14.54 -24.17 4.83
N ALA A 58 13.76 -24.51 3.80
CA ALA A 58 12.57 -25.34 3.97
C ALA A 58 12.91 -26.76 4.46
N ALA A 59 14.02 -27.33 4.00
CA ALA A 59 14.52 -28.63 4.47
C ALA A 59 15.08 -28.56 5.90
N GLY A 60 15.58 -27.40 6.34
CA GLY A 60 15.96 -27.17 7.74
C GLY A 60 14.77 -27.32 8.69
N ASP A 61 13.62 -26.74 8.33
CA ASP A 61 12.39 -26.83 9.11
C ASP A 61 11.69 -28.19 8.94
N HIS A 62 11.81 -28.80 7.76
CA HIS A 62 11.14 -30.05 7.39
C HIS A 62 12.09 -31.04 6.69
N PRO A 63 12.96 -31.75 7.46
CA PRO A 63 14.08 -32.53 6.90
C PRO A 63 13.67 -33.81 6.16
N LYS A 64 12.43 -34.28 6.33
CA LYS A 64 11.90 -35.48 5.65
C LYS A 64 11.09 -35.15 4.40
N SER A 65 10.94 -33.87 4.08
CA SER A 65 10.13 -33.39 2.96
C SER A 65 10.99 -33.18 1.71
N GLN A 66 10.34 -33.19 0.54
CA GLN A 66 10.94 -32.80 -0.73
C GLN A 66 10.27 -31.51 -1.22
N PHE A 67 11.07 -30.56 -1.70
CA PHE A 67 10.60 -29.25 -2.14
C PHE A 67 10.88 -29.05 -3.62
N VAL A 68 9.93 -28.43 -4.32
CA VAL A 68 10.05 -28.04 -5.72
C VAL A 68 9.63 -26.58 -5.85
N VAL A 69 10.56 -25.73 -6.27
CA VAL A 69 10.28 -24.31 -6.50
C VAL A 69 9.56 -24.15 -7.84
N LYS A 70 8.32 -23.66 -7.79
CA LYS A 70 7.45 -23.51 -8.98
C LYS A 70 7.50 -22.13 -9.61
N ASN A 71 7.75 -21.09 -8.81
CA ASN A 71 7.76 -19.72 -9.28
C ASN A 71 8.67 -18.86 -8.39
N ILE A 72 9.44 -17.97 -9.02
CA ILE A 72 10.35 -17.03 -8.34
C ILE A 72 9.99 -15.64 -8.82
N MET A 73 9.61 -14.79 -7.88
CA MET A 73 9.22 -13.41 -8.13
C MET A 73 9.95 -12.49 -7.16
N LYS A 74 10.38 -11.33 -7.64
CA LYS A 74 10.98 -10.29 -6.81
C LYS A 74 9.94 -9.24 -6.44
N ARG A 75 10.12 -8.61 -5.28
CA ARG A 75 9.26 -7.49 -4.89
C ARG A 75 9.39 -6.39 -5.94
N ASN A 76 8.26 -5.87 -6.42
CA ASN A 76 8.25 -4.73 -7.31
C ASN A 76 8.78 -3.49 -6.54
N PRO A 77 9.92 -2.89 -6.93
CA PRO A 77 10.51 -1.77 -6.22
C PRO A 77 9.60 -0.54 -6.20
N GLU A 78 8.85 -0.31 -7.28
CA GLU A 78 7.88 0.79 -7.36
C GLU A 78 6.74 0.59 -6.37
N ALA A 79 6.11 -0.60 -6.38
CA ALA A 79 5.03 -0.90 -5.44
C ALA A 79 5.50 -0.86 -3.98
N HIS A 80 6.75 -1.25 -3.71
CA HIS A 80 7.35 -1.15 -2.39
C HIS A 80 7.51 0.30 -1.94
N LEU A 81 8.10 1.13 -2.80
CA LEU A 81 8.35 2.55 -2.51
C LEU A 81 7.05 3.30 -2.28
N VAL A 82 6.07 3.16 -3.18
CA VAL A 82 4.76 3.82 -3.06
C VAL A 82 4.02 3.33 -1.82
N SER A 83 4.08 2.03 -1.52
CA SER A 83 3.48 1.49 -0.30
C SER A 83 4.09 2.09 0.96
N LEU A 84 5.42 2.27 0.98
CA LEU A 84 6.13 2.81 2.13
C LEU A 84 5.78 4.29 2.35
N ILE A 85 5.83 5.10 1.30
CA ILE A 85 5.46 6.52 1.37
C ILE A 85 4.00 6.67 1.83
N SER A 86 3.08 5.92 1.23
CA SER A 86 1.65 5.99 1.56
C SER A 86 1.39 5.61 3.01
N ALA A 87 2.02 4.54 3.50
CA ALA A 87 1.88 4.10 4.89
C ALA A 87 2.49 5.12 5.87
N SER A 88 3.64 5.72 5.55
CA SER A 88 4.27 6.77 6.36
C SER A 88 3.41 8.02 6.46
N LEU A 89 2.81 8.46 5.35
CA LEU A 89 1.88 9.59 5.35
C LEU A 89 0.63 9.29 6.18
N ALA A 90 0.06 8.10 6.03
CA ALA A 90 -1.09 7.68 6.83
C ALA A 90 -0.75 7.63 8.34
N ALA A 91 0.40 7.08 8.70
CA ALA A 91 0.89 7.06 10.08
C ALA A 91 1.09 8.47 10.66
N GLY A 92 1.48 9.45 9.85
CA GLY A 92 1.58 10.85 10.29
C GLY A 92 0.23 11.45 10.72
N THR A 93 -0.88 10.96 10.16
CA THR A 93 -2.24 11.42 10.52
C THR A 93 -2.87 10.60 11.65
N MET A 94 -2.49 9.33 11.78
CA MET A 94 -2.97 8.40 12.81
C MET A 94 -1.79 7.59 13.37
N PRO A 95 -1.07 8.13 14.38
CA PRO A 95 0.20 7.56 14.85
C PRO A 95 0.09 6.17 15.48
N GLU A 96 -1.03 5.89 16.16
CA GLU A 96 -1.28 4.60 16.83
C GLU A 96 -1.80 3.51 15.87
N SER A 97 -1.96 3.83 14.59
CA SER A 97 -2.54 2.93 13.58
C SER A 97 -1.47 2.24 12.75
N LYS A 98 -1.77 0.99 12.34
CA LYS A 98 -0.95 0.24 11.38
C LYS A 98 -1.67 0.19 10.04
N PHE A 99 -0.97 0.59 8.97
CA PHE A 99 -1.53 0.63 7.62
C PHE A 99 -0.95 -0.48 6.75
N VAL A 100 -1.82 -1.09 5.93
CA VAL A 100 -1.43 -2.06 4.90
C VAL A 100 -2.01 -1.60 3.57
N VAL A 101 -1.14 -1.27 2.63
CA VAL A 101 -1.55 -0.92 1.27
C VAL A 101 -1.97 -2.19 0.54
N LYS A 102 -3.23 -2.24 0.09
CA LYS A 102 -3.81 -3.42 -0.58
C LYS A 102 -3.67 -3.39 -2.09
N LYS A 103 -3.77 -2.21 -2.69
CA LYS A 103 -3.76 -2.02 -4.14
C LYS A 103 -3.11 -0.69 -4.48
N ILE A 104 -2.32 -0.70 -5.55
CA ILE A 104 -1.67 0.48 -6.13
C ILE A 104 -2.03 0.47 -7.61
N SER A 105 -2.45 1.61 -8.13
CA SER A 105 -2.79 1.77 -9.53
C SER A 105 -2.21 3.07 -10.06
N GLN A 106 -1.77 3.06 -11.30
CA GLN A 106 -1.38 4.26 -12.04
C GLN A 106 -2.50 4.63 -13.01
N VAL A 107 -2.63 5.93 -13.27
CA VAL A 107 -3.42 6.42 -14.39
C VAL A 107 -2.66 6.11 -15.68
N LYS A 108 -3.37 5.69 -16.72
CA LYS A 108 -2.83 5.39 -18.04
C LYS A 108 -2.27 6.62 -18.75
#